data_AF-A0A4R9LRI3-F1
#
_entry.id   AF-A0A4R9LRI3-F1
#
_cell.length_a   1.000
_cell.length_b   1.000
_cell.length_c   1.000
_cell.angle_alpha   90.00
_cell.angle_beta   90.00
_cell.angle_gamma   90.00
#
_symmetry.space_group_name_H-M   'P 1'
#
loop_
_entity.id
_entity.type
_entity.pdbx_description
1 polymer ?
#
loop_
_entity_poly.entity_id
_entity_poly.type
_entity_poly.pdbx_seq_one_letter_code
_entity_poly.pdbx_strand_id
1 'polypeptide(L)'
;MAPTLDTLPSSPTETIEILKTEMDTPFWEKRLIQLMKSAAEGDKNVWALIYQLVREADSGRLSWGYHKSILSGMVYILSYVGDSKSYRILMNYVKSLDRTVPIGAIELIADMIATFKELDVEEVFQIANHIDELKSAFGVMALTKLALENRLAEEQKVRTREFLSTYKNRKYYLDGIIETTLEYLEEPKEESSDLLSQLDGMF
;
A
#
# COMPACT_ATOMS: atom_id res chain seq x y z
N MET A 1 -28.88 -19.01 12.25
CA MET A 1 -29.33 -17.93 11.33
C MET A 1 -28.14 -17.60 10.45
N ALA A 2 -28.29 -17.55 9.13
CA ALA A 2 -27.22 -17.04 8.27
C ALA A 2 -27.07 -15.53 8.54
N PRO A 3 -25.85 -15.00 8.70
CA PRO A 3 -25.64 -13.56 8.74
C PRO A 3 -26.18 -12.98 7.42
N THR A 4 -27.27 -12.24 7.49
CA THR A 4 -27.66 -11.35 6.40
C THR A 4 -26.62 -10.22 6.34
N LEU A 5 -26.34 -9.69 5.15
CA LEU A 5 -25.54 -8.47 5.01
C LEU A 5 -26.37 -7.30 5.53
N ASP A 6 -26.49 -7.24 6.86
CA ASP A 6 -27.22 -6.19 7.54
C ASP A 6 -26.47 -4.87 7.34
N THR A 7 -27.24 -3.78 7.28
CA THR A 7 -26.70 -2.43 7.26
C THR A 7 -25.85 -2.22 8.50
N LEU A 8 -24.60 -1.80 8.29
CA LEU A 8 -23.72 -1.45 9.40
C LEU A 8 -24.33 -0.28 10.21
N PRO A 9 -24.14 -0.26 11.54
CA PRO A 9 -24.59 0.84 12.36
C PRO A 9 -23.87 2.13 11.97
N SER A 10 -24.50 3.28 12.18
CA SER A 10 -23.88 4.58 11.89
C SER A 10 -22.69 4.89 12.81
N SER A 11 -22.57 4.19 13.94
CA SER A 11 -21.47 4.34 14.90
C SER A 11 -20.20 3.61 14.40
N PRO A 12 -19.07 4.32 14.20
CA PRO A 12 -17.81 3.70 13.80
C PRO A 12 -17.32 2.63 14.77
N THR A 13 -17.46 2.87 16.08
CA THR A 13 -16.98 1.92 17.11
C THR A 13 -17.83 0.66 17.15
N GLU A 14 -19.16 0.78 17.06
CA GLU A 14 -20.03 -0.40 16.98
C GLU A 14 -19.78 -1.18 15.69
N THR A 15 -19.55 -0.48 14.59
CA THR A 15 -19.17 -1.10 13.32
C THR A 15 -17.87 -1.90 13.46
N ILE A 16 -16.84 -1.36 14.13
CA ILE A 16 -15.59 -2.09 14.37
C ILE A 16 -15.82 -3.38 15.17
N GLU A 17 -16.67 -3.35 16.20
CA GLU A 17 -17.00 -4.56 16.95
C GLU A 17 -17.69 -5.62 16.09
N ILE A 18 -18.59 -5.21 15.18
CA ILE A 18 -19.17 -6.13 14.20
C ILE A 18 -18.09 -6.67 13.27
N LEU A 19 -17.23 -5.82 12.71
CA LEU A 19 -16.14 -6.25 11.83
C LEU A 19 -15.19 -7.24 12.51
N LYS A 20 -14.90 -7.08 13.81
CA LYS A 20 -14.12 -8.05 14.59
C LYS A 20 -14.78 -9.43 14.66
N THR A 21 -16.12 -9.50 14.68
CA THR A 21 -16.84 -10.78 14.64
C THR A 21 -16.91 -11.38 13.23
N GLU A 22 -16.85 -10.54 12.19
CA GLU A 22 -16.94 -10.97 10.78
C GLU A 22 -15.58 -11.33 10.17
N MET A 23 -14.46 -10.85 10.73
CA MET A 23 -13.13 -10.83 10.09
C MET A 23 -12.52 -12.19 9.71
N ASP A 24 -12.96 -13.27 10.37
CA ASP A 24 -12.53 -14.65 10.12
C ASP A 24 -13.63 -15.49 9.44
N THR A 25 -14.69 -14.84 8.96
CA THR A 25 -15.84 -15.49 8.33
C THR A 25 -15.82 -15.28 6.81
N PRO A 26 -16.50 -16.14 6.02
CA PRO A 26 -16.68 -15.94 4.58
C PRO A 26 -17.45 -14.66 4.22
N PHE A 27 -18.06 -13.97 5.20
CA PHE A 27 -18.75 -12.69 4.96
C PHE A 27 -17.79 -11.52 4.81
N TRP A 28 -16.56 -11.64 5.32
CA TRP A 28 -15.57 -10.57 5.32
C TRP A 28 -15.33 -9.98 3.93
N GLU A 29 -15.13 -10.83 2.92
CA GLU A 29 -14.85 -10.38 1.55
C GLU A 29 -16.01 -9.56 0.97
N LYS A 30 -17.25 -10.03 1.18
CA LYS A 30 -18.46 -9.31 0.73
C LYS A 30 -18.60 -7.98 1.45
N ARG A 31 -18.33 -7.96 2.76
CA ARG A 31 -18.35 -6.75 3.58
C ARG A 31 -17.32 -5.73 3.09
N LEU A 32 -16.10 -6.18 2.83
CA LEU A 32 -15.03 -5.33 2.33
C LEU A 32 -15.39 -4.71 0.98
N ILE A 33 -15.92 -5.49 0.04
CA ILE A 33 -16.37 -4.97 -1.26
C ILE A 33 -17.46 -3.91 -1.10
N GLN A 34 -18.40 -4.10 -0.18
CA GLN A 34 -19.43 -3.09 0.11
C GLN A 34 -18.82 -1.80 0.65
N LEU A 35 -17.94 -1.90 1.65
CA LEU A 35 -17.24 -0.75 2.22
C LEU A 35 -16.42 0.01 1.18
N MET A 36 -15.72 -0.70 0.29
CA MET A 36 -14.96 -0.10 -0.82
C MET A 36 -15.85 0.74 -1.74
N LYS A 37 -16.99 0.18 -2.17
CA LYS A 37 -17.96 0.88 -3.02
C LYS A 37 -18.55 2.10 -2.32
N SER A 38 -19.00 1.94 -1.09
CA SER A 38 -19.57 3.05 -0.31
C SER A 38 -18.55 4.16 -0.01
N ALA A 39 -17.28 3.81 0.24
CA ALA A 39 -16.22 4.80 0.41
C ALA A 39 -16.00 5.63 -0.88
N ALA A 40 -15.98 4.96 -2.05
CA ALA A 40 -15.83 5.60 -3.35
C ALA A 40 -17.02 6.50 -3.71
N GLU A 41 -18.21 6.17 -3.22
CA GLU A 41 -19.42 7.02 -3.33
C GLU A 41 -19.43 8.18 -2.31
N GLY A 42 -18.45 8.26 -1.41
CA GLY A 42 -18.33 9.35 -0.44
C GLY A 42 -19.18 9.17 0.82
N ASP A 43 -19.57 7.93 1.17
CA ASP A 43 -20.38 7.66 2.35
C ASP A 43 -19.70 8.14 3.65
N LYS A 44 -20.36 9.06 4.35
CA LYS A 44 -19.80 9.72 5.54
C LYS A 44 -19.53 8.74 6.70
N ASN A 45 -20.35 7.70 6.85
CA ASN A 45 -20.20 6.73 7.92
C ASN A 45 -18.99 5.83 7.65
N VAL A 46 -18.80 5.41 6.40
CA VAL A 46 -17.61 4.64 6.00
C VAL A 46 -16.34 5.48 6.15
N TRP A 47 -16.37 6.76 5.80
CA TRP A 47 -15.23 7.65 6.05
C TRP A 47 -14.95 7.84 7.54
N ALA A 48 -15.97 8.00 8.38
CA ALA A 48 -15.82 8.07 9.82
C ALA A 48 -15.23 6.76 10.40
N LEU A 49 -15.65 5.61 9.86
CA LEU A 49 -15.08 4.30 10.17
C LEU A 49 -13.59 4.24 9.82
N ILE A 50 -13.18 4.66 8.62
CA ILE A 50 -11.76 4.67 8.21
C ILE A 50 -10.91 5.49 9.20
N TYR A 51 -11.35 6.70 9.56
CA TYR A 51 -10.61 7.51 10.54
C TYR A 51 -10.54 6.85 11.92
N GLN A 52 -11.61 6.19 12.36
CA GLN A 52 -11.63 5.47 13.62
C GLN A 52 -10.70 4.24 13.58
N LEU A 53 -10.64 3.51 12.46
CA LEU A 53 -9.72 2.38 12.27
C LEU A 53 -8.26 2.82 12.39
N VAL A 54 -7.87 3.92 11.74
CA VAL A 54 -6.52 4.50 11.86
C VAL A 54 -6.21 4.84 13.33
N ARG A 55 -7.13 5.54 14.00
CA ARG A 55 -6.96 5.91 15.41
C ARG A 55 -6.83 4.70 16.33
N GLU A 56 -7.60 3.64 16.09
CA GLU A 56 -7.49 2.42 16.89
C GLU A 56 -6.20 1.65 16.60
N ALA A 57 -5.74 1.64 15.35
CA ALA A 57 -4.44 1.09 14.97
C ALA A 57 -3.29 1.84 15.66
N ASP A 58 -3.26 3.18 15.62
CA ASP A 58 -2.24 4.02 16.27
C ASP A 58 -2.22 3.80 17.79
N SER A 59 -3.40 3.68 18.41
CA SER A 59 -3.49 3.39 19.85
C SER A 59 -3.09 1.95 20.22
N GLY A 60 -3.03 1.05 19.23
CA GLY A 60 -2.80 -0.38 19.38
C GLY A 60 -4.00 -1.20 19.84
N ARG A 61 -5.20 -0.59 19.86
CA ARG A 61 -6.47 -1.34 20.06
C ARG A 61 -6.75 -2.28 18.89
N LEU A 62 -6.38 -1.86 17.68
CA LEU A 62 -6.22 -2.75 16.54
C LEU A 62 -4.73 -3.01 16.34
N SER A 63 -4.37 -4.26 16.09
CA SER A 63 -2.99 -4.70 15.96
C SER A 63 -2.87 -5.65 14.79
N TRP A 64 -1.80 -5.53 14.00
CA TRP A 64 -1.55 -6.40 12.85
C TRP A 64 -1.41 -7.88 13.21
N GLY A 65 -1.01 -8.20 14.44
CA GLY A 65 -0.90 -9.58 14.92
C GLY A 65 -2.25 -10.29 15.11
N TYR A 66 -3.33 -9.53 15.34
CA TYR A 66 -4.65 -10.11 15.65
C TYR A 66 -5.74 -9.66 14.67
N HIS A 67 -5.74 -8.38 14.29
CA HIS A 67 -6.77 -7.74 13.48
C HIS A 67 -6.32 -7.54 12.02
N LYS A 68 -5.51 -8.47 11.49
CA LYS A 68 -4.90 -8.36 10.15
C LYS A 68 -5.92 -8.09 9.05
N SER A 69 -7.06 -8.80 9.05
CA SER A 69 -8.08 -8.68 8.00
C SER A 69 -8.66 -7.26 7.96
N ILE A 70 -8.94 -6.68 9.14
CA ILE A 70 -9.49 -5.32 9.27
C ILE A 70 -8.48 -4.28 8.79
N LEU A 71 -7.21 -4.39 9.23
CA LEU A 71 -6.18 -3.42 8.86
C LEU A 71 -5.80 -3.54 7.37
N SER A 72 -5.70 -4.75 6.82
CA SER A 72 -5.56 -4.97 5.38
C SER A 72 -6.77 -4.40 4.62
N GLY A 73 -7.99 -4.62 5.13
CA GLY A 73 -9.21 -4.06 4.56
C GLY A 73 -9.20 -2.53 4.50
N MET A 74 -8.73 -1.88 5.56
CA MET A 74 -8.53 -0.42 5.57
C MET A 74 -7.59 0.04 4.47
N VAL A 75 -6.45 -0.63 4.29
CA VAL A 75 -5.51 -0.33 3.20
C VAL A 75 -6.17 -0.53 1.84
N TYR A 76 -6.87 -1.65 1.63
CA TYR A 76 -7.58 -1.92 0.38
C TYR A 76 -8.65 -0.87 0.08
N ILE A 77 -9.44 -0.43 1.07
CA ILE A 77 -10.45 0.62 0.88
C ILE A 77 -9.79 1.92 0.42
N LEU A 78 -8.73 2.36 1.10
CA LEU A 78 -8.01 3.59 0.75
C LEU A 78 -7.43 3.51 -0.68
N SER A 79 -6.83 2.38 -1.03
CA SER A 79 -6.22 2.15 -2.35
C SER A 79 -7.23 2.00 -3.47
N TYR A 80 -8.43 1.48 -3.17
CA TYR A 80 -9.55 1.41 -4.11
C TYR A 80 -10.12 2.80 -4.44
N VAL A 81 -10.24 3.67 -3.42
CA VAL A 81 -10.65 5.07 -3.63
C VAL A 81 -9.56 5.83 -4.40
N GLY A 82 -8.29 5.69 -3.99
CA GLY A 82 -7.12 6.10 -4.78
C GLY A 82 -6.95 7.62 -4.97
N ASP A 83 -7.72 8.43 -4.25
CA ASP A 83 -7.63 9.90 -4.29
C ASP A 83 -6.57 10.45 -3.33
N SER A 84 -6.28 11.75 -3.43
CA SER A 84 -5.28 12.41 -2.60
C SER A 84 -5.60 12.37 -1.11
N LYS A 85 -6.89 12.40 -0.74
CA LYS A 85 -7.32 12.25 0.66
C LYS A 85 -6.94 10.88 1.21
N SER A 86 -7.24 9.83 0.46
CA SER A 86 -6.93 8.45 0.82
C SER A 86 -5.42 8.22 0.92
N TYR A 87 -4.66 8.75 -0.04
CA TYR A 87 -3.20 8.73 -0.02
C TYR A 87 -2.64 9.37 1.26
N ARG A 88 -3.10 10.59 1.59
CA ARG A 88 -2.64 11.29 2.79
C ARG A 88 -2.95 10.53 4.08
N ILE A 89 -4.11 9.89 4.18
CA ILE A 89 -4.44 9.05 5.35
C ILE A 89 -3.45 7.89 5.46
N LEU A 90 -3.17 7.19 4.35
CA LEU A 90 -2.25 6.05 4.33
C LEU A 90 -0.82 6.46 4.68
N MET A 91 -0.32 7.55 4.09
CA MET A 91 1.04 8.04 4.35
C MET A 91 1.20 8.55 5.78
N ASN A 92 0.19 9.21 6.34
CA ASN A 92 0.21 9.63 7.75
C ASN A 92 0.23 8.42 8.68
N TYR A 93 -0.52 7.37 8.37
CA TYR A 93 -0.49 6.12 9.11
C TYR A 93 0.89 5.45 9.07
N VAL A 94 1.53 5.38 7.90
CA VAL A 94 2.91 4.87 7.78
C VAL A 94 3.89 5.67 8.65
N LYS A 95 3.77 6.99 8.62
CA LYS A 95 4.63 7.89 9.42
C LYS A 95 4.40 7.72 10.92
N SER A 96 3.18 7.38 11.35
CA SER A 96 2.86 7.14 12.77
C SER A 96 3.26 5.74 13.27
N LEU A 97 3.64 4.80 12.38
CA LEU A 97 4.06 3.45 12.80
C LEU A 97 5.26 3.50 13.74
N ASP A 98 5.01 3.26 15.03
CA ASP A 98 6.02 3.24 16.10
C ASP A 98 6.19 1.86 16.74
N ARG A 99 5.33 0.91 16.37
CA ARG A 99 5.28 -0.46 16.90
C ARG A 99 5.80 -1.45 15.88
N THR A 100 6.16 -2.63 16.34
CA THR A 100 6.52 -3.76 15.49
C THR A 100 5.33 -4.16 14.61
N VAL A 101 5.41 -3.84 13.33
CA VAL A 101 4.48 -4.31 12.30
C VAL A 101 5.09 -5.50 11.57
N PRO A 102 4.34 -6.58 11.31
CA PRO A 102 4.80 -7.69 10.48
C PRO A 102 5.23 -7.21 9.09
N ILE A 103 6.31 -7.78 8.54
CA ILE A 103 6.84 -7.37 7.24
C ILE A 103 5.80 -7.46 6.11
N GLY A 104 4.97 -8.50 6.09
CA GLY A 104 3.90 -8.64 5.10
C GLY A 104 2.84 -7.53 5.12
N ALA A 105 2.64 -6.85 6.25
CA ALA A 105 1.77 -5.68 6.30
C ALA A 105 2.46 -4.45 5.70
N ILE A 106 3.78 -4.31 5.87
CA ILE A 106 4.57 -3.25 5.23
C ILE A 106 4.58 -3.46 3.71
N GLU A 107 4.82 -4.69 3.26
CA GLU A 107 4.77 -5.08 1.85
C GLU A 107 3.41 -4.74 1.25
N LEU A 108 2.31 -5.13 1.91
CA LEU A 108 0.96 -4.78 1.46
C LEU A 108 0.78 -3.28 1.28
N ILE A 109 1.16 -2.46 2.28
CA ILE A 109 0.99 -1.01 2.19
C ILE A 109 1.85 -0.45 1.06
N ALA A 110 3.11 -0.88 0.95
CA ALA A 110 4.04 -0.43 -0.09
C ALA A 110 3.55 -0.79 -1.50
N ASP A 111 3.08 -2.02 -1.69
CA ASP A 111 2.51 -2.50 -2.95
C ASP A 111 1.33 -1.65 -3.40
N MET A 112 0.52 -1.22 -2.44
CA MET A 112 -0.69 -0.46 -2.70
C MET A 112 -0.45 1.03 -2.95
N ILE A 113 0.75 1.59 -2.70
CA ILE A 113 1.05 2.99 -3.02
C ILE A 113 0.94 3.26 -4.53
N ALA A 114 1.36 2.29 -5.34
CA ALA A 114 1.38 2.46 -6.78
C ALA A 114 -0.02 2.54 -7.41
N THR A 115 -1.09 2.22 -6.66
CA THR A 115 -2.48 2.37 -7.14
C THR A 115 -3.00 3.80 -7.08
N PHE A 116 -2.41 4.67 -6.25
CA PHE A 116 -2.86 6.06 -6.10
C PHE A 116 -2.48 6.88 -7.34
N LYS A 117 -3.40 7.72 -7.82
CA LYS A 117 -3.14 8.56 -9.01
C LYS A 117 -2.18 9.69 -8.70
N GLU A 118 -2.43 10.39 -7.59
CA GLU A 118 -1.61 11.48 -7.09
C GLU A 118 -0.74 10.94 -5.97
N LEU A 119 0.55 10.73 -6.27
CA LEU A 119 1.53 10.28 -5.29
C LEU A 119 2.70 11.27 -5.24
N ASP A 120 3.23 11.46 -4.05
CA ASP A 120 4.37 12.34 -3.79
C ASP A 120 5.63 11.47 -3.66
N VAL A 121 6.38 11.32 -4.75
CA VAL A 121 7.61 10.50 -4.75
C VAL A 121 8.65 11.06 -3.80
N GLU A 122 8.68 12.39 -3.59
CA GLU A 122 9.63 13.00 -2.65
C GLU A 122 9.33 12.58 -1.22
N GLU A 123 8.05 12.54 -0.85
CA GLU A 123 7.61 12.01 0.44
C GLU A 123 8.06 10.55 0.64
N VAL A 124 8.01 9.72 -0.41
CA VAL A 124 8.51 8.33 -0.36
C VAL A 124 10.03 8.29 -0.15
N PHE A 125 10.81 9.12 -0.86
CA PHE A 125 12.26 9.22 -0.64
C PHE A 125 12.61 9.68 0.78
N GLN A 126 11.86 10.63 1.34
CA GLN A 126 12.04 11.08 2.72
C GLN A 126 11.81 9.95 3.72
N ILE A 127 10.79 9.12 3.48
CA ILE A 127 10.51 7.95 4.33
C ILE A 127 11.59 6.87 4.15
N ALA A 128 12.07 6.63 2.93
CA ALA A 128 13.15 5.67 2.66
C ALA A 128 14.46 6.06 3.39
N ASN A 129 14.74 7.36 3.48
CA ASN A 129 15.89 7.93 4.21
C ASN A 129 15.69 8.06 5.73
N HIS A 130 14.55 7.62 6.26
CA HIS A 130 14.26 7.77 7.68
C HIS A 130 15.20 6.89 8.54
N ILE A 131 15.59 7.40 9.72
CA ILE A 131 16.49 6.68 10.65
C ILE A 131 15.88 5.40 11.25
N ASP A 132 14.56 5.36 11.27
CA ASP A 132 13.76 4.22 11.72
C ASP A 132 13.78 3.16 10.62
N GLU A 133 14.35 2.00 10.92
CA GLU A 133 14.55 0.92 9.97
C GLU A 133 13.25 0.40 9.35
N LEU A 134 12.12 0.45 10.08
CA LEU A 134 10.81 0.00 9.59
C LEU A 134 10.26 0.96 8.56
N LYS A 135 10.32 2.26 8.85
CA LYS A 135 9.91 3.31 7.90
C LYS A 135 10.82 3.34 6.68
N SER A 136 12.12 3.20 6.90
CA SER A 136 13.09 3.09 5.82
C SER A 136 12.78 1.90 4.91
N ALA A 137 12.53 0.71 5.48
CA ALA A 137 12.19 -0.48 4.72
C ALA A 137 10.91 -0.30 3.90
N PHE A 138 9.87 0.31 4.48
CA PHE A 138 8.67 0.70 3.75
C PHE A 138 8.99 1.61 2.56
N GLY A 139 9.76 2.67 2.77
CA GLY A 139 10.10 3.62 1.71
C GLY A 139 10.87 2.96 0.57
N VAL A 140 11.77 2.03 0.90
CA VAL A 140 12.51 1.23 -0.10
C VAL A 140 11.55 0.35 -0.89
N MET A 141 10.69 -0.43 -0.22
CA MET A 141 9.70 -1.28 -0.90
C MET A 141 8.76 -0.46 -1.80
N ALA A 142 8.37 0.74 -1.35
CA ALA A 142 7.55 1.65 -2.12
C ALA A 142 8.29 2.15 -3.37
N LEU A 143 9.54 2.58 -3.24
CA LEU A 143 10.35 3.01 -4.39
C LEU A 143 10.56 1.88 -5.40
N THR A 144 10.84 0.67 -4.93
CA THR A 144 11.00 -0.51 -5.80
C THR A 144 9.70 -0.81 -6.54
N LYS A 145 8.55 -0.74 -5.86
CA LYS A 145 7.24 -0.94 -6.48
C LYS A 145 6.94 0.11 -7.54
N LEU A 146 7.17 1.38 -7.24
CA LEU A 146 6.96 2.48 -8.18
C LEU A 146 7.88 2.37 -9.40
N ALA A 147 9.12 1.92 -9.22
CA ALA A 147 10.04 1.67 -10.31
C ALA A 147 9.52 0.55 -11.24
N LEU A 148 9.21 -0.61 -10.68
CA LEU A 148 8.76 -1.79 -11.42
C LEU A 148 7.41 -1.59 -12.14
N GLU A 149 6.54 -0.74 -11.59
CA GLU A 149 5.27 -0.35 -12.24
C GLU A 149 5.41 0.86 -13.18
N ASN A 150 6.64 1.31 -13.45
CA ASN A 150 6.95 2.44 -14.32
C ASN A 150 6.19 3.74 -13.94
N ARG A 151 6.01 3.96 -12.62
CA ARG A 151 5.34 5.12 -12.01
C ARG A 151 6.31 6.27 -11.71
N LEU A 152 7.60 6.07 -11.94
CA LEU A 152 8.65 7.07 -11.71
C LEU A 152 9.02 7.80 -13.01
N ALA A 153 9.20 9.11 -12.93
CA ALA A 153 9.84 9.88 -14.01
C ALA A 153 11.32 9.50 -14.15
N GLU A 154 11.93 9.78 -15.30
CA GLU A 154 13.33 9.38 -15.56
C GLU A 154 14.34 9.93 -14.54
N GLU A 155 14.17 11.18 -14.08
CA GLU A 155 14.99 11.74 -13.00
C GLU A 155 14.84 10.95 -11.68
N GLN A 156 13.61 10.55 -11.36
CA GLN A 156 13.31 9.76 -10.16
C GLN A 156 13.84 8.33 -10.28
N LYS A 157 13.87 7.75 -11.47
CA LYS A 157 14.49 6.44 -11.73
C LYS A 157 15.99 6.47 -11.48
N VAL A 158 16.68 7.51 -12.00
CA VAL A 158 18.12 7.70 -11.75
C VAL A 158 18.39 7.83 -10.25
N ARG A 159 17.65 8.71 -9.56
CA ARG A 159 17.80 8.89 -8.11
C ARG A 159 17.47 7.61 -7.33
N THR A 160 16.48 6.84 -7.75
CA THR A 160 16.13 5.54 -7.14
C THR A 160 17.28 4.57 -7.29
N ARG A 161 17.88 4.45 -8.48
CA ARG A 161 19.05 3.61 -8.73
C ARG A 161 20.21 3.98 -7.81
N GLU A 162 20.56 5.26 -7.75
CA GLU A 162 21.63 5.77 -6.89
C GLU A 162 21.36 5.46 -5.41
N PHE A 163 20.16 5.74 -4.94
CA PHE A 163 19.75 5.49 -3.56
C PHE A 163 19.83 4.00 -3.22
N LEU A 164 19.22 3.13 -4.02
CA LEU A 164 19.17 1.69 -3.78
C LEU A 164 20.56 1.04 -3.80
N SER A 165 21.46 1.49 -4.68
CA SER A 165 22.84 0.98 -4.78
C SER A 165 23.67 1.18 -3.50
N THR A 166 23.29 2.15 -2.66
CA THR A 166 24.00 2.49 -1.42
C THR A 166 23.22 2.10 -0.16
N TYR A 167 22.01 1.54 -0.32
CA TYR A 167 21.13 1.21 0.78
C TYR A 167 21.70 0.09 1.66
N LYS A 168 21.64 0.28 2.99
CA LYS A 168 22.23 -0.65 3.97
C LYS A 168 21.30 -0.83 5.17
N ASN A 169 20.19 -1.55 4.97
CA ASN A 169 19.35 -2.01 6.08
C ASN A 169 19.20 -3.53 6.03
N ARG A 170 19.85 -4.21 6.97
CA ARG A 170 19.92 -5.67 7.00
C ARG A 170 18.79 -6.32 7.81
N LYS A 171 17.99 -5.54 8.53
CA LYS A 171 16.95 -6.07 9.41
C LYS A 171 15.75 -6.63 8.67
N TYR A 172 15.46 -6.07 7.49
CA TYR A 172 14.31 -6.42 6.69
C TYR A 172 14.66 -7.18 5.40
N TYR A 173 15.94 -7.56 5.21
CA TYR A 173 16.42 -8.45 4.15
C TYR A 173 15.92 -8.07 2.74
N LEU A 174 16.02 -6.78 2.39
CA LEU A 174 15.52 -6.24 1.12
C LEU A 174 16.46 -6.45 -0.07
N ASP A 175 17.59 -7.13 0.14
CA ASP A 175 18.64 -7.26 -0.87
C ASP A 175 18.11 -7.82 -2.20
N GLY A 176 17.24 -8.84 -2.15
CA GLY A 176 16.67 -9.44 -3.36
C GLY A 176 15.76 -8.50 -4.16
N ILE A 177 14.84 -7.78 -3.50
CA ILE A 177 13.97 -6.83 -4.22
C ILE A 177 14.76 -5.63 -4.75
N ILE A 178 15.81 -5.21 -4.03
CA ILE A 178 16.72 -4.17 -4.45
C ILE A 178 17.49 -4.60 -5.71
N GLU A 179 18.06 -5.80 -5.71
CA GLU A 179 18.80 -6.37 -6.84
C GLU A 179 17.93 -6.44 -8.09
N THR A 180 16.75 -7.06 -8.00
CA THR A 180 15.80 -7.13 -9.12
C THR A 180 15.38 -5.75 -9.63
N THR A 181 15.20 -4.78 -8.74
CA THR A 181 14.83 -3.42 -9.13
C THR A 181 15.99 -2.71 -9.83
N LEU A 182 17.23 -2.88 -9.36
CA LEU A 182 18.41 -2.32 -9.99
C LEU A 182 18.60 -2.90 -11.39
N GLU A 183 18.46 -4.22 -11.56
CA GLU A 183 18.49 -4.88 -12.87
C GLU A 183 17.45 -4.28 -13.83
N TYR A 184 16.19 -4.16 -13.40
CA TYR A 184 15.13 -3.54 -14.18
C TYR A 184 15.44 -2.07 -14.56
N LEU A 185 16.07 -1.32 -13.67
CA LEU A 185 16.47 0.06 -13.94
C LEU A 185 17.74 0.17 -14.79
N GLU A 186 18.57 -0.88 -14.86
CA GLU A 186 19.78 -0.97 -15.69
C GLU A 186 19.50 -1.44 -17.11
N GLU A 187 18.42 -2.18 -17.33
CA GLU A 187 17.94 -2.50 -18.68
C GLU A 187 17.88 -1.19 -19.48
N PRO A 188 18.71 -1.05 -20.54
CA PRO A 188 18.49 0.01 -21.49
C PRO A 188 17.03 -0.12 -21.93
N LYS A 189 16.35 1.00 -22.15
CA LYS A 189 15.30 1.00 -23.16
C LYS A 189 16.03 0.70 -24.49
N GLU A 190 16.44 -0.56 -24.70
CA GLU A 190 16.39 -1.12 -26.03
C GLU A 190 14.95 -0.86 -26.40
N GLU A 191 14.79 0.14 -27.25
CA GLU A 191 13.64 0.25 -28.10
C GLU A 191 13.26 -1.19 -28.42
N SER A 192 12.05 -1.59 -28.05
CA SER A 192 11.36 -2.69 -28.69
C SER A 192 11.09 -2.32 -30.15
N SER A 193 12.15 -1.89 -30.84
CA SER A 193 12.34 -1.83 -32.26
C SER A 193 12.46 -3.29 -32.67
N ASP A 194 11.40 -3.73 -33.31
CA ASP A 194 11.52 -4.63 -34.44
C ASP A 194 11.56 -6.13 -34.19
N LEU A 195 11.00 -6.69 -33.11
CA LEU A 195 10.58 -8.10 -33.21
C LEU A 195 9.38 -8.28 -34.16
N LEU A 196 8.49 -7.28 -34.25
CA LEU A 196 7.40 -7.26 -35.24
C LEU A 196 7.87 -6.73 -36.61
N SER A 197 8.78 -5.77 -36.65
CA SER A 197 9.28 -5.21 -37.92
C SER A 197 10.36 -6.07 -38.58
N GLN A 198 11.02 -6.97 -37.84
CA GLN A 198 11.82 -8.05 -38.45
C GLN A 198 10.94 -9.14 -39.09
N LEU A 199 9.67 -9.29 -38.67
CA LEU A 199 8.71 -10.20 -39.30
C LEU A 199 8.04 -9.59 -40.55
N ASP A 200 7.81 -8.27 -40.57
CA ASP A 200 7.30 -7.56 -41.76
C ASP A 200 8.33 -7.47 -42.91
N GLY A 201 9.62 -7.72 -42.63
CA GLY A 201 10.66 -7.85 -43.66
C GLY A 201 10.80 -9.25 -44.28
N MET A 202 9.99 -10.23 -43.85
CA MET A 202 10.07 -11.63 -44.28
C MET A 202 8.93 -12.08 -45.22
N PHE A 203 8.03 -11.17 -45.64
CA PHE A 203 6.96 -11.45 -46.60
C PHE A 203 7.03 -10.58 -47.86
#